data_AF-A0A1V3NN03-F1
#
_entry.id   AF-A0A1V3NN03-F1
#
_cell.length_a   1.000
_cell.length_b   1.000
_cell.length_c   1.000
_cell.angle_alpha   90.00
_cell.angle_beta   90.00
_cell.angle_gamma   90.00
#
_symmetry.space_group_name_H-M   'P 1'
#
loop_
_entity.id
_entity.type
_entity.pdbx_description
1 polymer ?
#
loop_
_entity_poly.entity_id
_entity_poly.type
_entity_poly.pdbx_seq_one_letter_code
_entity_poly.pdbx_strand_id
1 'polypeptide(L)'
;MTGLAALFLAVIVSALGVVYSKHHSRGLFIALQEELDIRDRLNVEWGQLQLEQSTWATHGRIEEVARGRLEMTLPDARTTVILLE
;
A
#
# COMPACT_ATOMS: atom_id res chain seq x y z
N MET A 1 7.82 -0.69 -61.34
CA MET A 1 7.23 -1.89 -60.68
C MET A 1 7.97 -2.26 -59.40
N THR A 2 9.31 -2.24 -59.37
CA THR A 2 10.13 -2.57 -58.18
C THR A 2 9.87 -1.67 -56.95
N GLY A 3 9.71 -0.36 -57.13
CA GLY A 3 9.45 0.56 -56.01
C GLY A 3 8.10 0.32 -55.30
N LEU A 4 7.07 -0.08 -56.05
CA LEU A 4 5.75 -0.40 -55.50
C LEU A 4 5.79 -1.68 -54.67
N ALA A 5 6.52 -2.69 -55.13
CA ALA A 5 6.74 -3.93 -54.37
C ALA A 5 7.52 -3.67 -53.07
N ALA A 6 8.54 -2.81 -53.11
CA ALA A 6 9.30 -2.44 -51.92
C ALA A 6 8.44 -1.69 -50.90
N LEU A 7 7.59 -0.74 -51.33
CA LEU A 7 6.67 -0.03 -50.46
C LEU A 7 5.65 -0.98 -49.82
N PHE A 8 5.10 -1.90 -50.61
CA PHE A 8 4.15 -2.90 -50.12
C PHE A 8 4.78 -3.79 -49.03
N LEU A 9 6.02 -4.27 -49.27
CA LEU A 9 6.78 -5.03 -48.28
C LEU A 9 7.05 -4.20 -47.01
N ALA A 10 7.46 -2.94 -47.15
CA ALA A 10 7.71 -2.06 -46.01
C ALA A 10 6.45 -1.85 -45.16
N VAL A 11 5.28 -1.70 -45.78
CA VAL A 11 4.00 -1.57 -45.08
C VAL A 11 3.65 -2.85 -44.33
N ILE A 12 3.82 -4.03 -44.95
CA ILE A 12 3.57 -5.32 -44.28
C ILE A 12 4.49 -5.50 -43.07
N VAL A 13 5.79 -5.24 -43.23
CA VAL A 13 6.76 -5.35 -42.14
C VAL A 13 6.41 -4.39 -41.00
N SER A 14 6.04 -3.15 -41.32
CA SER A 14 5.59 -2.17 -40.34
C SER A 14 4.35 -2.63 -39.59
N ALA A 15 3.33 -3.12 -40.31
CA ALA A 15 2.09 -3.60 -39.71
C ALA A 15 2.33 -4.78 -38.74
N LEU A 16 3.14 -5.75 -39.16
CA LEU A 16 3.53 -6.87 -38.30
C LEU A 16 4.34 -6.41 -37.08
N GLY A 17 5.26 -5.46 -37.26
CA GLY A 17 6.04 -4.88 -36.17
C GLY A 17 5.18 -4.18 -35.12
N VAL A 18 4.16 -3.42 -35.54
CA VAL A 18 3.21 -2.77 -34.64
C VAL A 18 2.40 -3.79 -33.85
N VAL A 19 1.86 -4.81 -34.52
CA VAL A 19 1.08 -5.88 -33.86
C VAL A 19 1.94 -6.62 -32.83
N TYR A 20 3.17 -6.98 -33.20
CA TYR A 20 4.11 -7.65 -32.30
C TYR A 20 4.46 -6.79 -31.09
N SER A 21 4.80 -5.51 -31.31
CA SER A 21 5.11 -4.57 -30.24
C SER A 21 3.92 -4.40 -29.28
N LYS A 22 2.70 -4.30 -29.82
CA LYS A 22 1.50 -4.18 -29.00
C LYS A 22 1.21 -5.45 -28.18
N HIS A 23 1.40 -6.62 -28.78
CA HIS A 23 1.23 -7.89 -28.08
C HIS A 23 2.24 -8.05 -26.94
N HIS A 24 3.53 -7.78 -27.22
CA HIS A 24 4.58 -7.84 -26.22
C HIS A 24 4.36 -6.85 -25.07
N SER A 25 3.99 -5.60 -25.40
CA SER A 25 3.64 -4.58 -24.41
C SER A 25 2.48 -5.02 -23.52
N ARG A 26 1.46 -5.68 -24.08
CA ARG A 26 0.33 -6.19 -23.31
C ARG A 26 0.75 -7.28 -22.33
N GLY A 27 1.64 -8.19 -22.73
CA GLY A 27 2.18 -9.22 -21.84
C GLY A 27 2.95 -8.63 -20.66
N LEU A 28 3.86 -7.69 -20.93
CA LEU A 28 4.62 -7.00 -19.89
C LEU A 28 3.72 -6.20 -18.95
N PHE A 29 2.69 -5.54 -19.49
CA PHE A 29 1.74 -4.78 -18.69
C PHE A 29 0.94 -5.68 -17.72
N ILE A 30 0.52 -6.87 -18.17
CA ILE A 30 -0.19 -7.83 -17.30
C ILE A 30 0.72 -8.28 -16.15
N ALA A 31 1.97 -8.66 -16.44
CA ALA A 31 2.92 -9.09 -15.42
C ALA A 31 3.18 -7.98 -14.39
N LEU A 32 3.33 -6.74 -14.84
CA LEU A 32 3.48 -5.59 -13.95
C LEU A 32 2.24 -5.38 -13.07
N GLN A 33 1.05 -5.51 -13.65
CA GLN A 33 -0.21 -5.32 -12.95
C GLN A 33 -0.43 -6.36 -11.84
N GLU A 34 0.00 -7.61 -12.07
CA GLU A 34 -0.06 -8.69 -11.08
C GLU A 34 0.80 -8.39 -9.86
N GLU A 35 2.05 -7.95 -10.05
CA GLU A 35 2.94 -7.59 -8.94
C GLU A 35 2.42 -6.38 -8.16
N LEU A 36 1.84 -5.39 -8.84
CA LEU A 36 1.23 -4.23 -8.20
C LEU A 36 0.02 -4.63 -7.34
N ASP A 37 -0.81 -5.56 -7.81
CA ASP A 37 -1.97 -6.05 -7.05
C ASP A 37 -1.54 -6.76 -5.76
N ILE A 38 -0.48 -7.58 -5.84
CA ILE A 38 0.13 -8.23 -4.67
C ILE A 38 0.63 -7.18 -3.67
N ARG A 39 1.38 -6.18 -4.15
CA ARG A 39 1.91 -5.10 -3.32
C ARG A 39 0.79 -4.32 -2.62
N ASP A 40 -0.26 -3.97 -3.36
CA ASP A 40 -1.36 -3.18 -2.82
C ASP A 40 -2.15 -3.98 -1.77
N ARG A 41 -2.35 -5.30 -1.99
CA ARG A 41 -2.93 -6.20 -0.97
C ARG A 41 -2.09 -6.22 0.31
N LEU A 42 -0.77 -6.36 0.19
CA LEU A 42 0.14 -6.36 1.34
C LEU A 42 0.12 -5.03 2.09
N ASN A 43 0.03 -3.90 1.38
CA ASN A 43 -0.09 -2.59 2.01
C ASN A 43 -1.40 -2.44 2.81
N VAL A 44 -2.50 -2.99 2.31
CA VAL A 44 -3.77 -3.00 3.04
C VAL A 44 -3.66 -3.83 4.32
N GLU A 45 -3.11 -5.04 4.22
CA GLU A 45 -2.89 -5.92 5.37
C GLU A 45 -1.97 -5.26 6.41
N TRP A 46 -0.88 -4.63 5.96
CA TRP A 46 0.01 -3.86 6.82
C TRP A 46 -0.73 -2.73 7.54
N GLY A 47 -1.57 -1.99 6.84
CA GLY A 47 -2.40 -0.94 7.41
C GLY A 47 -3.35 -1.46 8.49
N GLN A 48 -3.97 -2.62 8.27
CA GLN A 48 -4.82 -3.29 9.26
C GLN A 48 -4.02 -3.70 10.49
N LEU A 49 -2.87 -4.35 10.32
CA LEU A 49 -1.99 -4.74 11.41
C LEU A 49 -1.50 -3.53 12.22
N GLN A 50 -1.24 -2.41 11.56
CA GLN A 50 -0.81 -1.19 12.24
C GLN A 50 -1.93 -0.55 13.07
N LEU A 51 -3.18 -0.62 12.58
CA LEU A 51 -4.36 -0.21 13.35
C LEU A 51 -4.59 -1.13 14.56
N GLU A 52 -4.46 -2.44 14.36
CA GLU A 52 -4.47 -3.41 15.46
C GLU A 52 -3.41 -3.04 16.50
N GLN A 53 -2.15 -2.82 16.12
CA GLN A 53 -1.08 -2.43 17.04
C GLN A 53 -1.34 -1.11 17.77
N SER A 54 -1.86 -0.09 17.08
CA SER A 54 -2.18 1.20 17.71
C SER A 54 -3.23 1.06 18.81
N THR A 55 -4.17 0.12 18.67
CA THR A 55 -5.18 -0.16 19.69
C THR A 55 -4.57 -0.72 20.98
N TRP A 56 -3.45 -1.45 20.88
CA TRP A 56 -2.74 -2.02 22.02
C TRP A 56 -1.69 -1.07 22.61
N ALA A 57 -1.21 -0.09 21.83
CA ALA A 57 -0.13 0.81 22.23
C ALA A 57 -0.60 2.04 23.02
N THR A 58 -1.84 2.52 22.84
CA THR A 58 -2.18 3.89 23.28
C THR A 58 -2.70 4.02 24.70
N HIS A 59 -3.40 3.06 25.33
CA HIS A 59 -3.96 3.27 26.69
C HIS A 59 -3.72 2.14 27.70
N GLY A 60 -3.97 0.87 27.36
CA GLY A 60 -3.97 -0.20 28.38
C GLY A 60 -2.60 -0.50 29.01
N ARG A 61 -1.55 -0.59 28.20
CA ARG A 61 -0.24 -1.08 28.66
C ARG A 61 0.55 -0.05 29.47
N ILE A 62 0.41 1.24 29.18
CA ILE A 62 1.04 2.31 29.97
C ILE A 62 0.34 2.43 31.31
N GLU A 63 -0.99 2.38 31.32
CA GLU A 63 -1.79 2.47 32.55
C GLU A 63 -1.57 1.27 33.48
N GLU A 64 -1.49 0.05 32.93
CA GLU A 64 -1.26 -1.17 33.71
C GLU A 64 0.18 -1.22 34.28
N VAL A 65 1.18 -0.82 33.48
CA VAL A 65 2.57 -0.72 33.95
C VAL A 65 2.71 0.41 34.99
N ALA A 66 2.04 1.55 34.81
CA ALA A 66 2.06 2.63 35.78
C ALA A 66 1.36 2.24 37.08
N ARG A 67 0.18 1.60 37.02
CA ARG A 67 -0.56 1.15 38.20
C ARG A 67 0.20 0.07 38.98
N GLY A 68 0.85 -0.85 38.28
CA GLY A 68 1.61 -1.94 38.89
C GLY A 68 3.01 -1.58 39.39
N ARG A 69 3.75 -0.69 38.69
CA ARG A 69 5.12 -0.31 39.09
C ARG A 69 5.22 0.97 39.92
N LEU A 70 4.24 1.88 39.82
CA LEU A 70 4.25 3.17 40.54
C LEU A 70 3.20 3.25 41.66
N GLU A 71 2.51 2.14 41.99
CA GLU A 71 1.46 2.10 43.03
C GLU A 71 0.39 3.20 42.89
N MET A 72 0.10 3.63 41.65
CA MET A 72 -0.85 4.70 41.41
C MET A 72 -2.26 4.26 41.82
N THR A 73 -2.77 4.85 42.90
CA THR A 73 -4.16 4.74 43.35
C THR A 73 -4.99 5.87 42.74
N LEU A 74 -6.24 5.58 42.37
CA LEU A 74 -7.14 6.59 41.82
C LEU A 74 -7.46 7.63 42.90
N PRO A 75 -7.12 8.92 42.73
CA PRO A 75 -7.33 9.93 43.78
C PRO A 75 -8.82 10.16 44.02
N ASP A 76 -9.23 10.21 45.29
CA ASP A 76 -10.62 10.50 45.70
C ASP A 76 -11.03 11.90 45.21
N ALA A 77 -12.30 12.06 44.83
CA ALA A 77 -12.85 13.30 44.30
C ALA A 77 -12.71 14.50 45.26
N ARG A 78 -12.37 14.24 46.53
CA ARG A 78 -12.09 15.25 47.56
C ARG A 78 -10.69 15.88 47.50
N THR A 79 -9.75 15.34 46.71
CA THR A 79 -8.35 15.82 46.70
C THR A 79 -7.94 16.47 45.37
N THR A 80 -8.87 16.60 44.41
CA THR A 80 -8.58 17.20 43.10
C THR A 80 -8.93 18.69 43.10
N VAL A 81 -7.91 19.54 42.96
CA VAL A 81 -8.10 20.99 42.73
C VAL A 81 -8.00 21.23 41.23
N ILE A 82 -9.09 21.67 40.62
CA ILE A 82 -9.12 22.04 39.19
C ILE A 82 -8.59 23.48 39.09
N LEU A 83 -7.40 23.63 38.50
CA LEU A 83 -6.88 24.93 38.10
C LEU A 83 -7.61 25.36 36.82
N LEU A 84 -8.55 26.28 36.96
CA LEU A 84 -9.11 27.05 35.86
C LEU A 84 -8.19 28.25 35.65
N GLU A 85 -7.51 28.31 34.50
CA GLU A 85 -6.91 29.55 33.97
C GLU A 85 -8.00 30.46 33.41
#